data_AF-A0A485KE03-F1
#
_entry.id   AF-A0A485KE03-F1
#
_cell.length_a   1.000
_cell.length_b   1.000
_cell.length_c   1.000
_cell.angle_alpha   90.00
_cell.angle_beta   90.00
_cell.angle_gamma   90.00
#
_symmetry.space_group_name_H-M   'P 1'
#
loop_
_entity.id
_entity.type
_entity.pdbx_description
1 polymer ?
#
loop_
_entity_poly.entity_id
_entity_poly.type
_entity_poly.pdbx_seq_one_letter_code
_entity_poly.pdbx_strand_id
1 'polypeptide(L)'
;MPDLTAHERALVANVRARKEAKAVAQKLKVAAEADRQDHLATKRNQALLQQKLKLVDNRMTLRYMKKEIVQFALHNDTSKKKSDRKAKARASTVPETGSGATNNAAETLDRMTVDVDEERRRPPRHRPPNAWAKLYELEVEEVKQEKEAKHKAVVESMQVARSCLKQQEEEKRRVKKLEIEREAQYFAQQEEELKRHAEHVKQLQVAKDEAQQKTKKEFTVMVEQARQRREVQKKAKLDAELRDVERTKAAMEAENRRLEEIKRVKAVQAEQVKIENQKLLDGIHLTDTHETLTGVVAKKEEKLREYEYDNKLTQMYKEKLARQEAARLAALQKTYERQEKRVTMALLNVVSAEERALEDEKRAAVVQAQEQVKEDARLEEKRRRQREQDRIQGEELRKQQEEKRRRQAEEKARAAHIDEIGAQDALAAEMAARAKQAKKDAVNREYREKLAQQMTTEQFQKATTDKWNMSQLEMKLNSSTLKKAGVL
;
A
#
# COMPACT_ATOMS: atom_id res chain seq x y z
N MET A 1 -39.57 -13.05 39.60
CA MET A 1 -39.71 -14.03 38.49
C MET A 1 -39.64 -15.41 39.11
N PRO A 2 -40.58 -16.32 38.86
CA PRO A 2 -40.52 -17.67 39.43
C PRO A 2 -39.24 -18.38 38.99
N ASP A 3 -38.63 -19.13 39.90
CA ASP A 3 -37.36 -19.81 39.66
C ASP A 3 -37.52 -20.92 38.62
N LEU A 4 -37.20 -20.58 37.37
CA LEU A 4 -37.13 -21.51 36.25
C LEU A 4 -36.28 -22.72 36.66
N THR A 5 -36.87 -23.90 36.54
CA THR A 5 -36.18 -25.16 36.80
C THR A 5 -34.94 -25.29 35.93
N ALA A 6 -33.97 -26.11 36.33
CA ALA A 6 -32.73 -26.29 35.57
C ALA A 6 -33.00 -26.71 34.11
N HIS A 7 -34.07 -27.48 33.87
CA HIS A 7 -34.52 -27.88 32.54
C HIS A 7 -35.04 -26.70 31.71
N GLU A 8 -35.88 -25.84 32.28
CA GLU A 8 -36.40 -24.65 31.59
C GLU A 8 -35.30 -23.64 31.29
N ARG A 9 -34.32 -23.46 32.20
CA ARG A 9 -33.12 -22.66 31.93
C ARG A 9 -32.31 -23.22 30.76
N ALA A 10 -32.12 -24.53 30.67
CA ALA A 10 -31.45 -25.18 29.54
C ALA A 10 -32.24 -25.04 28.22
N LEU A 11 -33.56 -25.08 28.26
CA LEU A 11 -34.41 -24.82 27.08
C LEU A 11 -34.30 -23.35 26.61
N VAL A 12 -34.38 -22.38 27.52
CA VAL A 12 -34.22 -20.96 27.20
C VAL A 12 -32.83 -20.67 26.63
N ALA A 13 -31.77 -21.27 27.19
CA ALA A 13 -30.41 -21.17 26.67
C ALA A 13 -30.31 -21.74 25.24
N ASN A 14 -30.87 -22.93 24.99
CA ASN A 14 -30.91 -23.53 23.65
C ASN A 14 -31.71 -22.68 22.65
N VAL A 15 -32.82 -22.05 23.06
CA VAL A 15 -33.60 -21.16 22.20
C VAL A 15 -32.83 -19.86 21.88
N ARG A 16 -32.08 -19.30 22.85
CA ARG A 16 -31.19 -18.15 22.61
C ARG A 16 -30.05 -18.51 21.66
N ALA A 17 -29.32 -19.61 21.93
CA ALA A 17 -28.26 -20.09 21.05
C ALA A 17 -28.76 -20.36 19.61
N ARG A 18 -29.97 -20.91 19.44
CA ARG A 18 -30.60 -21.07 18.11
C ARG A 18 -30.98 -19.75 17.44
N LYS A 19 -31.38 -18.72 18.19
CA LYS A 19 -31.63 -17.37 17.64
C LYS A 19 -30.31 -16.68 17.24
N GLU A 20 -29.29 -16.77 18.07
CA GLU A 20 -27.95 -16.24 17.80
C GLU A 20 -27.31 -16.92 16.59
N ALA A 21 -27.34 -18.25 16.51
CA ALA A 21 -26.87 -19.00 15.33
C ALA A 21 -27.60 -18.59 14.04
N LYS A 22 -28.92 -18.37 14.10
CA LYS A 22 -29.69 -17.85 12.94
C LYS A 22 -29.27 -16.42 12.57
N ALA A 23 -29.02 -15.54 13.54
CA ALA A 23 -28.57 -14.18 13.30
C ALA A 23 -27.16 -14.13 12.69
N VAL A 24 -26.23 -14.98 13.17
CA VAL A 24 -24.89 -15.14 12.58
C VAL A 24 -24.99 -15.67 11.16
N ALA A 25 -25.82 -16.70 10.91
CA ALA A 25 -26.02 -17.24 9.57
C ALA A 25 -26.62 -16.22 8.58
N GLN A 26 -27.53 -15.35 9.04
CA GLN A 26 -28.04 -14.23 8.23
C GLN A 26 -26.95 -13.20 7.93
N LYS A 27 -26.13 -12.80 8.91
CA LYS A 27 -25.00 -11.88 8.69
C LYS A 27 -23.99 -12.44 7.67
N LEU A 28 -23.67 -13.74 7.75
CA LEU A 28 -22.79 -14.42 6.80
C LEU A 28 -23.38 -14.47 5.39
N LYS A 29 -24.70 -14.65 5.24
CA LYS A 29 -25.37 -14.56 3.93
C LYS A 29 -25.27 -13.15 3.34
N VAL A 30 -25.57 -12.12 4.13
CA VAL A 30 -25.47 -10.71 3.67
C VAL A 30 -24.04 -10.35 3.27
N ALA A 31 -23.03 -10.81 4.03
CA ALA A 31 -21.63 -10.64 3.66
C ALA A 31 -21.29 -11.33 2.33
N ALA A 32 -21.67 -12.59 2.14
CA ALA A 32 -21.43 -13.33 0.90
C ALA A 32 -22.17 -12.72 -0.32
N GLU A 33 -23.34 -12.11 -0.10
CA GLU A 33 -24.07 -11.38 -1.14
C GLU A 33 -23.38 -10.05 -1.49
N ALA A 34 -22.82 -9.34 -0.51
CA ALA A 34 -22.00 -8.14 -0.74
C ALA A 34 -20.71 -8.47 -1.51
N ASP A 35 -19.94 -9.47 -1.07
CA ASP A 35 -18.73 -9.95 -1.77
C ASP A 35 -19.03 -10.32 -3.23
N ARG A 36 -20.19 -10.96 -3.47
CA ARG A 36 -20.66 -11.29 -4.82
C ARG A 36 -20.99 -10.04 -5.65
N GLN A 37 -21.60 -9.01 -5.06
CA GLN A 37 -21.89 -7.76 -5.74
C GLN A 37 -20.60 -7.00 -6.08
N ASP A 38 -19.64 -6.92 -5.17
CA ASP A 38 -18.34 -6.26 -5.38
C ASP A 38 -17.51 -6.97 -6.45
N HIS A 39 -17.51 -8.31 -6.46
CA HIS A 39 -16.86 -9.09 -7.51
C HIS A 39 -17.52 -8.89 -8.89
N LEU A 40 -18.86 -8.75 -8.95
CA LEU A 40 -19.57 -8.41 -10.19
C LEU A 40 -19.30 -6.97 -10.65
N ALA A 41 -19.21 -6.00 -9.72
CA ALA A 41 -18.84 -4.63 -10.01
C ALA A 41 -17.40 -4.53 -10.55
N THR A 42 -16.47 -5.25 -9.92
CA THR A 42 -15.06 -5.36 -10.35
C THR A 42 -14.97 -5.92 -11.77
N LYS A 43 -15.71 -6.99 -12.09
CA LYS A 43 -15.77 -7.56 -13.45
C LYS A 43 -16.36 -6.59 -14.48
N ARG A 44 -17.42 -5.85 -14.13
CA ARG A 44 -17.99 -4.80 -15.00
C ARG A 44 -16.98 -3.69 -15.29
N ASN A 45 -16.26 -3.23 -14.26
CA ASN A 45 -15.24 -2.19 -14.39
C ASN A 45 -14.05 -2.65 -15.26
N GLN A 46 -13.59 -3.90 -15.09
CA GLN A 46 -12.57 -4.49 -15.96
C GLN A 46 -13.03 -4.60 -17.42
N ALA A 47 -14.27 -5.03 -17.68
CA ALA A 47 -14.83 -5.08 -19.03
C ALA A 47 -14.90 -3.70 -19.70
N LEU A 48 -15.31 -2.66 -18.96
CA LEU A 48 -15.32 -1.27 -19.43
C LEU A 48 -13.90 -0.73 -19.73
N LEU A 49 -12.90 -1.08 -18.91
CA LEU A 49 -11.50 -0.74 -19.18
C LEU A 49 -10.97 -1.43 -20.44
N GLN A 50 -11.24 -2.73 -20.62
CA GLN A 50 -10.87 -3.46 -21.84
C GLN A 50 -11.56 -2.89 -23.09
N GLN A 51 -12.82 -2.44 -22.98
CA GLN A 51 -13.52 -1.79 -24.08
C GLN A 51 -12.89 -0.44 -24.44
N LYS A 52 -12.49 0.37 -23.45
CA LYS A 52 -11.75 1.62 -23.66
C LYS A 52 -10.38 1.40 -24.31
N LEU A 53 -9.63 0.39 -23.87
CA LEU A 53 -8.34 0.02 -24.45
C LEU A 53 -8.51 -0.38 -25.93
N LYS A 54 -9.44 -1.30 -26.24
CA LYS A 54 -9.77 -1.68 -27.63
C LYS A 54 -10.19 -0.49 -28.50
N LEU A 55 -10.91 0.49 -27.95
CA LEU A 55 -11.26 1.72 -28.67
C LEU A 55 -10.04 2.62 -28.94
N VAL A 56 -9.07 2.69 -28.03
CA VAL A 56 -7.81 3.41 -28.24
C VAL A 56 -6.96 2.69 -29.30
N ASP A 57 -6.80 1.38 -29.19
CA ASP A 57 -6.03 0.58 -30.14
C ASP A 57 -6.64 0.65 -31.55
N ASN A 58 -7.97 0.50 -31.68
CA ASN A 58 -8.67 0.67 -32.95
C ASN A 58 -8.55 2.09 -33.51
N ARG A 59 -8.52 3.13 -32.66
CA ARG A 59 -8.31 4.51 -33.11
C ARG A 59 -6.87 4.76 -33.55
N MET A 60 -5.90 4.09 -32.94
CA MET A 60 -4.49 4.15 -33.32
C MET A 60 -4.23 3.37 -34.61
N THR A 61 -4.72 2.13 -34.76
CA THR A 61 -4.63 1.39 -36.03
C THR A 61 -5.34 2.12 -37.17
N LEU A 62 -6.54 2.68 -36.96
CA LEU A 62 -7.19 3.53 -37.98
C LEU A 62 -6.38 4.79 -38.33
N ARG A 63 -5.58 5.35 -37.40
CA ARG A 63 -4.66 6.47 -37.69
C ARG A 63 -3.40 6.00 -38.44
N TYR A 64 -2.86 4.84 -38.10
CA TYR A 64 -1.73 4.23 -38.82
C TYR A 64 -2.14 3.80 -40.24
N MET A 65 -3.24 3.07 -40.41
CA MET A 65 -3.79 2.73 -41.72
C MET A 65 -4.10 3.98 -42.55
N LYS A 66 -4.68 5.05 -41.98
CA LYS A 66 -4.84 6.31 -42.72
C LYS A 66 -3.51 6.96 -43.09
N LYS A 67 -2.48 6.91 -42.24
CA LYS A 67 -1.13 7.37 -42.58
C LYS A 67 -0.50 6.53 -43.69
N GLU A 68 -0.61 5.21 -43.62
CA GLU A 68 -0.08 4.27 -44.63
C GLU A 68 -0.80 4.44 -45.96
N ILE A 69 -2.13 4.60 -45.98
CA ILE A 69 -2.91 4.89 -47.19
C ILE A 69 -2.50 6.26 -47.78
N VAL A 70 -2.31 7.28 -46.95
CA VAL A 70 -1.82 8.60 -47.40
C VAL A 70 -0.38 8.53 -47.91
N GLN A 71 0.52 7.79 -47.24
CA GLN A 71 1.89 7.57 -47.69
C GLN A 71 1.95 6.73 -48.98
N PHE A 72 1.07 5.74 -49.12
CA PHE A 72 0.92 4.92 -50.32
C PHE A 72 0.36 5.74 -51.49
N ALA A 73 -0.62 6.61 -51.26
CA ALA A 73 -1.08 7.57 -52.27
C ALA A 73 0.04 8.52 -52.70
N LEU A 74 0.72 9.17 -51.74
CA LEU A 74 1.84 10.07 -51.98
C LEU A 74 3.02 9.38 -52.71
N HIS A 75 3.32 8.11 -52.41
CA HIS A 75 4.35 7.37 -53.14
C HIS A 75 3.88 6.94 -54.55
N ASN A 76 2.63 6.51 -54.73
CA ASN A 76 2.13 6.11 -56.05
C ASN A 76 1.97 7.29 -57.01
N ASP A 77 1.55 8.47 -56.54
CA ASP A 77 1.43 9.69 -57.35
C ASP A 77 2.78 10.19 -57.88
N THR A 78 3.90 9.81 -57.24
CA THR A 78 5.25 10.09 -57.77
C THR A 78 5.70 9.15 -58.90
N SER A 79 4.96 8.07 -59.20
CA SER A 79 5.42 7.00 -60.11
C SER A 79 4.84 7.02 -61.54
N LYS A 80 3.93 7.96 -61.86
CA LYS A 80 3.27 8.04 -63.18
C LYS A 80 3.39 9.39 -63.90
N LYS A 81 4.61 9.91 -64.02
CA LYS A 81 4.98 10.74 -65.18
C LYS A 81 5.38 9.85 -66.36
N LYS A 82 4.40 9.40 -67.13
CA LYS A 82 4.59 9.03 -68.54
C LYS A 82 3.69 9.89 -69.41
N SER A 83 4.28 10.91 -70.02
CA SER A 83 3.67 11.63 -71.13
C SER A 83 3.61 10.70 -72.34
N ASP A 84 2.43 10.16 -72.63
CA ASP A 84 2.01 9.84 -74.00
C ASP A 84 0.54 9.40 -74.04
N ARG A 85 -0.33 10.26 -74.59
CA ARG A 85 -1.27 9.94 -75.68
C ARG A 85 -2.23 11.11 -75.96
N LYS A 86 -2.38 11.41 -77.25
CA LYS A 86 -3.47 12.22 -77.79
C LYS A 86 -4.82 11.48 -77.59
N ALA A 87 -5.84 12.19 -77.11
CA ALA A 87 -7.25 11.86 -77.36
C ALA A 87 -8.10 13.14 -77.38
N LYS A 88 -9.17 13.15 -78.19
CA LYS A 88 -9.98 14.32 -78.57
C LYS A 88 -11.23 14.52 -77.68
N ALA A 89 -11.71 15.77 -77.60
CA ALA A 89 -13.13 16.19 -77.40
C ALA A 89 -13.81 15.79 -76.06
N ARG A 90 -14.84 16.44 -75.50
CA ARG A 90 -15.69 17.67 -75.73
C ARG A 90 -16.43 17.93 -74.37
N ALA A 91 -17.13 19.03 -74.04
CA ALA A 91 -17.47 20.35 -74.61
C ALA A 91 -17.94 21.29 -73.46
N SER A 92 -18.39 22.51 -73.77
CA SER A 92 -19.10 23.50 -72.89
C SER A 92 -18.27 24.17 -71.77
N THR A 93 -18.28 25.50 -71.56
CA THR A 93 -19.01 26.64 -72.18
C THR A 93 -18.18 27.94 -72.17
N VAL A 94 -18.43 28.81 -73.16
CA VAL A 94 -17.93 30.20 -73.42
C VAL A 94 -18.82 31.20 -72.61
N PRO A 95 -18.51 32.50 -72.32
CA PRO A 95 -17.58 33.51 -72.92
C PRO A 95 -16.47 34.04 -71.99
N GLU A 96 -15.37 34.67 -72.41
CA GLU A 96 -15.04 35.66 -73.47
C GLU A 96 -15.07 37.15 -73.01
N THR A 97 -13.88 37.71 -72.80
CA THR A 97 -13.41 39.12 -72.83
C THR A 97 -12.00 39.13 -72.19
N GLY A 98 -10.97 39.84 -72.66
CA GLY A 98 -10.74 40.52 -73.94
C GLY A 98 -9.31 41.11 -74.01
N SER A 99 -8.80 41.38 -75.22
CA SER A 99 -7.66 42.26 -75.59
C SER A 99 -6.20 41.95 -75.13
N GLY A 100 -5.24 42.18 -76.05
CA GLY A 100 -3.78 42.28 -75.80
C GLY A 100 -2.95 41.16 -76.45
N ALA A 101 -2.64 41.18 -77.75
CA ALA A 101 -1.49 41.89 -78.38
C ALA A 101 -0.10 41.44 -77.86
N THR A 102 0.93 41.15 -78.66
CA THR A 102 1.18 41.06 -80.12
C THR A 102 2.54 40.37 -80.31
N ASN A 103 2.80 39.71 -81.46
CA ASN A 103 4.05 39.79 -82.25
C ASN A 103 4.29 38.57 -83.16
N ASN A 104 3.85 38.71 -84.42
CA ASN A 104 4.56 38.39 -85.66
C ASN A 104 5.64 37.29 -85.62
N ALA A 105 5.28 36.10 -86.12
CA ALA A 105 6.23 35.23 -86.81
C ALA A 105 6.27 35.65 -88.29
N ALA A 106 7.47 35.97 -88.80
CA ALA A 106 7.63 36.46 -90.17
C ALA A 106 7.42 35.36 -91.22
N GLU A 107 6.89 35.77 -92.36
CA GLU A 107 6.57 34.90 -93.49
C GLU A 107 7.82 34.40 -94.23
N THR A 108 7.63 33.24 -94.85
CA THR A 108 8.38 32.77 -96.01
C THR A 108 8.54 33.84 -97.08
N LEU A 109 9.76 34.09 -97.55
CA LEU A 109 10.04 34.25 -98.99
C LEU A 109 11.54 34.05 -99.30
N ASP A 110 11.83 33.97 -100.60
CA ASP A 110 13.14 34.03 -101.25
C ASP A 110 14.16 32.90 -101.01
N ARG A 111 14.00 31.86 -101.84
CA ARG A 111 15.07 30.98 -102.28
C ARG A 111 15.31 31.22 -103.77
N MET A 112 15.81 32.40 -104.13
CA MET A 112 16.20 32.73 -105.51
C MET A 112 17.70 32.52 -105.75
N THR A 113 17.96 31.92 -106.92
CA THR A 113 19.13 32.01 -107.80
C THR A 113 20.51 32.34 -107.20
N VAL A 114 21.43 31.38 -107.39
CA VAL A 114 22.87 31.63 -107.35
C VAL A 114 23.24 32.48 -108.57
N ASP A 115 23.32 33.80 -108.39
CA ASP A 115 23.92 34.68 -109.38
C ASP A 115 25.44 34.69 -109.25
N VAL A 116 26.09 34.44 -110.38
CA VAL A 116 27.55 34.42 -110.54
C VAL A 116 28.05 35.86 -110.64
N ASP A 117 28.52 36.45 -109.54
CA ASP A 117 29.45 37.59 -109.52
C ASP A 117 29.89 37.98 -108.09
N GLU A 118 30.87 37.25 -107.51
CA GLU A 118 31.43 37.58 -106.18
C GLU A 118 32.96 37.77 -106.12
N GLU A 119 33.67 37.72 -107.25
CA GLU A 119 35.15 37.89 -107.31
C GLU A 119 35.65 39.34 -107.11
N ARG A 120 34.77 40.32 -106.86
CA ARG A 120 35.15 41.75 -106.67
C ARG A 120 34.65 42.40 -105.38
N ARG A 121 34.33 41.63 -104.34
CA ARG A 121 34.15 42.21 -103.00
C ARG A 121 35.51 42.47 -102.35
N ARG A 122 35.78 43.74 -102.02
CA ARG A 122 36.95 44.14 -101.21
C ARG A 122 36.93 43.33 -99.90
N PRO A 123 38.09 42.88 -99.37
CA PRO A 123 38.14 42.15 -98.11
C PRO A 123 37.37 42.90 -97.01
N PRO A 124 36.65 42.20 -96.11
CA PRO A 124 35.97 42.83 -94.99
C PRO A 124 36.95 43.72 -94.23
N ARG A 125 36.72 45.03 -94.25
CA ARG A 125 37.58 45.98 -93.52
C ARG A 125 37.62 45.55 -92.06
N HIS A 126 38.81 45.21 -91.57
CA HIS A 126 39.02 44.76 -90.19
C HIS A 126 38.50 45.85 -89.25
N ARG A 127 37.32 45.61 -88.66
CA ARG A 127 36.73 46.51 -87.68
C ARG A 127 37.52 46.30 -86.37
N PRO A 128 37.98 47.37 -85.69
CA PRO A 128 38.64 47.21 -84.41
C PRO A 128 37.70 46.47 -83.43
N PRO A 129 38.24 45.59 -82.57
CA PRO A 129 37.42 44.82 -81.62
C PRO A 129 36.51 45.74 -80.81
N ASN A 130 35.21 45.46 -80.81
CA ASN A 130 34.24 46.28 -80.10
C ASN A 130 34.48 46.17 -78.58
N ALA A 131 34.96 47.25 -77.95
CA ALA A 131 35.23 47.28 -76.52
C ALA A 131 33.98 46.94 -75.69
N TRP A 132 32.79 47.33 -76.16
CA TRP A 132 31.51 47.01 -75.51
C TRP A 132 31.16 45.52 -75.57
N ALA A 133 31.61 44.79 -76.59
CA ALA A 133 31.40 43.35 -76.64
C ALA A 133 32.23 42.64 -75.54
N LYS A 134 33.48 43.07 -75.32
CA LYS A 134 34.33 42.56 -74.24
C LYS A 134 33.79 42.90 -72.84
N LEU A 135 33.24 44.10 -72.66
CA LEU A 135 32.59 44.47 -71.39
C LEU A 135 31.35 43.61 -71.14
N TYR A 136 30.52 43.37 -72.16
CA TYR A 136 29.35 42.48 -72.03
C TYR A 136 29.73 41.02 -71.80
N GLU A 137 30.82 40.52 -72.40
CA GLU A 137 31.37 39.20 -72.12
C GLU A 137 31.78 39.07 -70.65
N LEU A 138 32.47 40.08 -70.09
CA LEU A 138 32.82 40.15 -68.66
C LEU A 138 31.58 40.22 -67.76
N GLU A 139 30.59 41.08 -68.04
CA GLU A 139 29.33 41.13 -67.28
C GLU A 139 28.58 39.78 -67.29
N VAL A 140 28.57 39.08 -68.43
CA VAL A 140 27.98 37.74 -68.54
C VAL A 140 28.76 36.69 -67.75
N GLU A 141 30.08 36.81 -67.64
CA GLU A 141 30.91 35.96 -66.78
C GLU A 141 30.70 36.25 -65.30
N GLU A 142 30.68 37.53 -64.89
CA GLU A 142 30.37 37.95 -63.51
C GLU A 142 28.99 37.45 -63.06
N VAL A 143 27.95 37.61 -63.89
CA VAL A 143 26.60 37.10 -63.59
C VAL A 143 26.54 35.57 -63.52
N LYS A 144 27.38 34.85 -64.28
CA LYS A 144 27.50 33.38 -64.14
C LYS A 144 28.19 33.01 -62.83
N GLN A 145 29.31 33.66 -62.50
CA GLN A 145 30.04 33.45 -61.24
C GLN A 145 29.16 33.77 -60.03
N GLU A 146 28.38 34.85 -60.07
CA GLU A 146 27.45 35.23 -59.00
C GLU A 146 26.32 34.19 -58.83
N LYS A 147 25.77 33.65 -59.93
CA LYS A 147 24.78 32.56 -59.88
C LYS A 147 25.37 31.28 -59.31
N GLU A 148 26.60 30.91 -59.68
CA GLU A 148 27.30 29.77 -59.10
C GLU A 148 27.61 29.96 -57.62
N ALA A 149 28.06 31.15 -57.21
CA ALA A 149 28.33 31.49 -55.82
C ALA A 149 27.05 31.42 -54.98
N LYS A 150 25.93 31.97 -55.47
CA LYS A 150 24.60 31.83 -54.84
C LYS A 150 24.17 30.36 -54.72
N HIS A 151 24.37 29.55 -55.75
CA HIS A 151 24.07 28.12 -55.70
C HIS A 151 24.95 27.38 -54.68
N LYS A 152 26.26 27.64 -54.65
CA LYS A 152 27.21 27.07 -53.68
C LYS A 152 26.82 27.43 -52.24
N ALA A 153 26.54 28.70 -51.97
CA ALA A 153 26.08 29.17 -50.65
C ALA A 153 24.74 28.51 -50.20
N VAL A 154 23.79 28.28 -51.13
CA VAL A 154 22.56 27.53 -50.83
C VAL A 154 22.86 26.06 -50.50
N VAL A 155 23.76 25.41 -51.24
CA VAL A 155 24.16 24.02 -50.95
C VAL A 155 24.89 23.91 -49.61
N GLU A 156 25.81 24.84 -49.30
CA GLU A 156 26.54 24.90 -48.03
C GLU A 156 25.61 25.13 -46.85
N SER A 157 24.69 26.10 -46.94
CA SER A 157 23.69 26.34 -45.89
C SER A 157 22.77 25.12 -45.67
N MET A 158 22.39 24.40 -46.73
CA MET A 158 21.66 23.14 -46.61
C MET A 158 22.51 22.03 -45.95
N GLN A 159 23.82 21.96 -46.20
CA GLN A 159 24.72 21.02 -45.54
C GLN A 159 24.86 21.32 -44.03
N VAL A 160 24.98 22.59 -43.65
CA VAL A 160 25.01 23.03 -42.24
C VAL A 160 23.67 22.72 -41.54
N ALA A 161 22.54 22.95 -42.20
CA ALA A 161 21.23 22.58 -41.66
C ALA A 161 21.11 21.05 -41.45
N ARG A 162 21.62 20.25 -42.39
CA ARG A 162 21.64 18.77 -42.26
C ARG A 162 22.57 18.28 -41.14
N SER A 163 23.74 18.89 -40.95
CA SER A 163 24.65 18.49 -39.86
C SER A 163 24.08 18.86 -38.49
N CYS A 164 23.47 20.04 -38.35
CA CYS A 164 22.77 20.44 -37.13
C CYS A 164 21.60 19.49 -36.79
N LEU A 165 20.77 19.14 -37.77
CA LEU A 165 19.68 18.15 -37.58
C LEU A 165 20.22 16.77 -37.16
N LYS A 166 21.33 16.31 -37.76
CA LYS A 166 21.97 15.05 -37.40
C LYS A 166 22.47 15.06 -35.93
N GLN A 167 23.08 16.15 -35.48
CA GLN A 167 23.51 16.31 -34.09
C GLN A 167 22.30 16.24 -33.13
N GLN A 168 21.20 16.94 -33.43
CA GLN A 168 19.97 16.87 -32.62
C GLN A 168 19.36 15.47 -32.56
N GLU A 169 19.43 14.69 -33.65
CA GLU A 169 19.00 13.29 -33.63
C GLU A 169 19.91 12.41 -32.77
N GLU A 170 21.23 12.60 -32.83
CA GLU A 170 22.19 11.86 -32.02
C GLU A 170 22.03 12.18 -30.53
N GLU A 171 21.80 13.44 -30.16
CA GLU A 171 21.47 13.85 -28.80
C GLU A 171 20.15 13.23 -28.31
N LYS A 172 19.08 13.29 -29.11
CA LYS A 172 17.80 12.62 -28.78
C LYS A 172 17.96 11.11 -28.59
N ARG A 173 18.85 10.46 -29.36
CA ARG A 173 19.19 9.04 -29.17
C ARG A 173 20.00 8.80 -27.90
N ARG A 174 20.92 9.70 -27.52
CA ARG A 174 21.68 9.62 -26.26
C ARG A 174 20.76 9.79 -25.04
N VAL A 175 19.89 10.79 -25.05
CA VAL A 175 18.91 11.02 -23.96
C VAL A 175 18.04 9.78 -23.75
N LYS A 176 17.47 9.22 -24.82
CA LYS A 176 16.66 7.99 -24.75
C LYS A 176 17.41 6.78 -24.19
N LYS A 177 18.71 6.63 -24.50
CA LYS A 177 19.54 5.57 -23.91
C LYS A 177 19.70 5.76 -22.39
N LEU A 178 20.01 6.98 -21.96
CA LEU A 178 20.13 7.31 -20.54
C LEU A 178 18.80 7.17 -19.79
N GLU A 179 17.66 7.44 -20.42
CA GLU A 179 16.32 7.18 -19.87
C GLU A 179 16.10 5.67 -19.67
N ILE A 180 16.35 4.84 -20.70
CA ILE A 180 16.24 3.38 -20.62
C ILE A 180 17.21 2.79 -19.56
N GLU A 181 18.43 3.30 -19.47
CA GLU A 181 19.41 2.88 -18.45
C GLU A 181 18.96 3.23 -17.03
N ARG A 182 18.36 4.41 -16.83
CA ARG A 182 17.76 4.79 -15.53
C ARG A 182 16.54 3.97 -15.17
N GLU A 183 15.66 3.68 -16.13
CA GLU A 183 14.52 2.78 -15.94
C GLU A 183 14.98 1.37 -15.57
N ALA A 184 15.98 0.84 -16.28
CA ALA A 184 16.57 -0.47 -15.97
C ALA A 184 17.22 -0.52 -14.57
N GLN A 185 17.93 0.54 -14.16
CA GLN A 185 18.47 0.65 -12.80
C GLN A 185 17.37 0.71 -11.74
N TYR A 186 16.29 1.45 -12.00
CA TYR A 186 15.14 1.52 -11.10
C TYR A 186 14.44 0.16 -10.94
N PHE A 187 14.20 -0.57 -12.03
CA PHE A 187 13.65 -1.92 -11.96
C PHE A 187 14.59 -2.92 -11.27
N ALA A 188 15.91 -2.83 -11.49
CA ALA A 188 16.88 -3.67 -10.78
C ALA A 188 16.87 -3.41 -9.26
N GLN A 189 16.75 -2.14 -8.83
CA GLN A 189 16.58 -1.78 -7.42
C GLN A 189 15.29 -2.34 -6.84
N GLN A 190 14.16 -2.22 -7.55
CA GLN A 190 12.88 -2.82 -7.12
C GLN A 190 12.99 -4.35 -6.98
N GLU A 191 13.67 -5.04 -7.90
CA GLU A 191 13.90 -6.48 -7.77
C GLU A 191 14.75 -6.84 -6.54
N GLU A 192 15.78 -6.06 -6.22
CA GLU A 192 16.58 -6.27 -5.01
C GLU A 192 15.75 -6.04 -3.74
N GLU A 193 14.94 -4.98 -3.69
CA GLU A 193 14.04 -4.72 -2.56
C GLU A 193 13.02 -5.85 -2.37
N LEU A 194 12.45 -6.37 -3.46
CA LEU A 194 11.54 -7.53 -3.41
C LEU A 194 12.26 -8.81 -2.94
N LYS A 195 13.51 -9.05 -3.38
CA LYS A 195 14.33 -10.17 -2.90
C LYS A 195 14.62 -10.06 -1.40
N ARG A 196 15.08 -8.88 -0.93
CA ARG A 196 15.32 -8.59 0.49
C ARG A 196 14.05 -8.74 1.34
N HIS A 197 12.90 -8.28 0.84
CA HIS A 197 11.62 -8.46 1.53
C HIS A 197 11.20 -9.94 1.59
N ALA A 198 11.37 -10.70 0.51
CA ALA A 198 11.09 -12.14 0.50
C ALA A 198 12.01 -12.93 1.45
N GLU A 199 13.28 -12.55 1.55
CA GLU A 199 14.24 -13.10 2.52
C GLU A 199 13.85 -12.76 3.97
N HIS A 200 13.49 -11.51 4.25
CA HIS A 200 13.00 -11.09 5.56
C HIS A 200 11.72 -11.84 5.98
N VAL A 201 10.78 -12.06 5.06
CA VAL A 201 9.58 -12.88 5.33
C VAL A 201 9.95 -14.33 5.63
N LYS A 202 10.93 -14.93 4.92
CA LYS A 202 11.44 -16.26 5.24
C LYS A 202 12.09 -16.32 6.62
N GLN A 203 12.92 -15.33 6.98
CA GLN A 203 13.56 -15.24 8.30
C GLN A 203 12.52 -15.12 9.42
N LEU A 204 11.49 -14.29 9.25
CA LEU A 204 10.38 -14.19 10.20
C LEU A 204 9.60 -15.50 10.34
N GLN A 205 9.45 -16.28 9.27
CA GLN A 205 8.81 -17.60 9.34
C GLN A 205 9.68 -18.61 10.09
N VAL A 206 10.98 -18.69 9.80
CA VAL A 206 11.93 -19.55 10.54
C VAL A 206 11.96 -19.18 12.02
N ALA A 207 12.02 -17.89 12.36
CA ALA A 207 12.00 -17.43 13.75
C ALA A 207 10.70 -17.81 14.50
N LYS A 208 9.54 -17.77 13.81
CA LYS A 208 8.27 -18.27 14.37
C LYS A 208 8.30 -19.78 14.59
N ASP A 209 8.82 -20.54 13.63
CA ASP A 209 8.88 -22.00 13.70
C ASP A 209 9.87 -22.46 14.79
N GLU A 210 11.01 -21.77 14.95
CA GLU A 210 11.93 -21.94 16.08
C GLU A 210 11.29 -21.61 17.43
N ALA A 211 10.55 -20.50 17.52
CA ALA A 211 9.85 -20.14 18.75
C ALA A 211 8.79 -21.20 19.11
N GLN A 212 8.05 -21.72 18.13
CA GLN A 212 7.13 -22.85 18.33
C GLN A 212 7.87 -24.14 18.73
N GLN A 213 9.06 -24.41 18.19
CA GLN A 213 9.87 -25.56 18.63
C GLN A 213 10.37 -25.40 20.07
N LYS A 214 10.76 -24.18 20.48
CA LYS A 214 11.16 -23.89 21.87
C LYS A 214 9.99 -24.11 22.83
N THR A 215 8.80 -23.55 22.56
CA THR A 215 7.61 -23.78 23.42
C THR A 215 7.17 -25.24 23.44
N LYS A 216 7.29 -25.98 22.33
CA LYS A 216 7.06 -27.44 22.30
C LYS A 216 8.04 -28.20 23.21
N LYS A 217 9.35 -27.86 23.17
CA LYS A 217 10.38 -28.46 24.04
C LYS A 217 10.15 -28.14 25.52
N GLU A 218 9.81 -26.90 25.84
CA GLU A 218 9.44 -26.47 27.19
C GLU A 218 8.20 -27.22 27.70
N PHE A 219 7.18 -27.38 26.85
CA PHE A 219 5.98 -28.15 27.18
C PHE A 219 6.30 -29.64 27.43
N THR A 220 7.14 -30.28 26.61
CA THR A 220 7.56 -31.68 26.85
C THR A 220 8.31 -31.82 28.17
N VAL A 221 9.23 -30.91 28.49
CA VAL A 221 9.95 -30.91 29.78
C VAL A 221 8.99 -30.72 30.95
N MET A 222 8.01 -29.82 30.84
CA MET A 222 6.99 -29.61 31.87
C MET A 222 6.12 -30.87 32.08
N VAL A 223 5.73 -31.56 31.02
CA VAL A 223 4.99 -32.82 31.08
C VAL A 223 5.82 -33.94 31.71
N GLU A 224 7.11 -34.04 31.41
CA GLU A 224 8.03 -35.01 32.02
C GLU A 224 8.25 -34.72 33.51
N GLN A 225 8.48 -33.46 33.89
CA GLN A 225 8.55 -33.06 35.30
C GLN A 225 7.24 -33.36 36.05
N ALA A 226 6.09 -33.16 35.41
CA ALA A 226 4.79 -33.51 36.00
C ALA A 226 4.61 -35.04 36.16
N ARG A 227 5.10 -35.85 35.21
CA ARG A 227 5.15 -37.32 35.33
C ARG A 227 6.06 -37.75 36.49
N GLN A 228 7.28 -37.25 36.55
CA GLN A 228 8.24 -37.54 37.63
C GLN A 228 7.67 -37.17 39.00
N ARG A 229 7.04 -35.99 39.15
CA ARG A 229 6.34 -35.60 40.40
C ARG A 229 5.24 -36.58 40.78
N ARG A 230 4.43 -37.05 39.82
CA ARG A 230 3.39 -38.08 40.07
C ARG A 230 4.00 -39.43 40.46
N GLU A 231 5.13 -39.83 39.88
CA GLU A 231 5.83 -41.07 40.23
C GLU A 231 6.43 -41.00 41.64
N VAL A 232 7.08 -39.89 42.01
CA VAL A 232 7.58 -39.66 43.38
C VAL A 232 6.42 -39.67 44.38
N GLN A 233 5.29 -39.01 44.08
CA GLN A 233 4.09 -39.07 44.92
C GLN A 233 3.52 -40.49 45.05
N LYS A 234 3.52 -41.30 43.98
CA LYS A 234 3.10 -42.70 44.04
C LYS A 234 4.04 -43.54 44.92
N LYS A 235 5.36 -43.41 44.74
CA LYS A 235 6.35 -44.11 45.57
C LYS A 235 6.20 -43.74 47.05
N ALA A 236 6.13 -42.44 47.36
CA ALA A 236 5.93 -41.97 48.73
C ALA A 236 4.62 -42.46 49.38
N LYS A 237 3.55 -42.67 48.60
CA LYS A 237 2.31 -43.29 49.10
C LYS A 237 2.50 -44.77 49.40
N LEU A 238 3.10 -45.53 48.48
CA LEU A 238 3.41 -46.96 48.69
C LEU A 238 4.35 -47.15 49.90
N ASP A 239 5.36 -46.29 50.06
CA ASP A 239 6.27 -46.34 51.21
C ASP A 239 5.56 -46.03 52.53
N ALA A 240 4.55 -45.15 52.52
CA ALA A 240 3.72 -44.87 53.70
C ALA A 240 2.78 -46.04 54.02
N GLU A 241 2.11 -46.60 53.01
CA GLU A 241 1.26 -47.79 53.12
C GLU A 241 2.05 -48.99 53.67
N LEU A 242 3.26 -49.23 53.18
CA LEU A 242 4.16 -50.27 53.69
C LEU A 242 4.51 -50.06 55.17
N ARG A 243 4.86 -48.83 55.58
CA ARG A 243 5.16 -48.51 56.99
C ARG A 243 3.95 -48.70 57.91
N ASP A 244 2.74 -48.42 57.44
CA ASP A 244 1.52 -48.65 58.22
C ASP A 244 1.17 -50.15 58.31
N VAL A 245 1.45 -50.94 57.26
CA VAL A 245 1.41 -52.41 57.32
C VAL A 245 2.45 -52.97 58.30
N GLU A 246 3.69 -52.45 58.31
CA GLU A 246 4.72 -52.84 59.29
C GLU A 246 4.30 -52.50 60.73
N ARG A 247 3.74 -51.30 60.97
CA ARG A 247 3.23 -50.88 62.29
C ARG A 247 2.09 -51.78 62.79
N THR A 248 1.12 -52.07 61.92
CA THR A 248 -0.01 -52.95 62.27
C THR A 248 0.46 -54.38 62.53
N LYS A 249 1.38 -54.91 61.73
CA LYS A 249 2.03 -56.21 61.99
C LYS A 249 2.76 -56.22 63.35
N ALA A 250 3.56 -55.20 63.66
CA ALA A 250 4.26 -55.08 64.93
C ALA A 250 3.29 -54.99 66.13
N ALA A 251 2.15 -54.31 65.97
CA ALA A 251 1.11 -54.26 66.99
C ALA A 251 0.47 -55.63 67.25
N MET A 252 0.14 -56.37 66.18
CA MET A 252 -0.38 -57.75 66.26
C MET A 252 0.63 -58.71 66.91
N GLU A 253 1.92 -58.61 66.58
CA GLU A 253 2.98 -59.41 67.21
C GLU A 253 3.14 -59.07 68.71
N ALA A 254 3.02 -57.80 69.10
CA ALA A 254 3.07 -57.38 70.50
C ALA A 254 1.82 -57.86 71.29
N GLU A 255 0.64 -57.86 70.66
CA GLU A 255 -0.58 -58.43 71.25
C GLU A 255 -0.46 -59.94 71.45
N ASN A 256 0.05 -60.67 70.44
CA ASN A 256 0.30 -62.11 70.56
C ASN A 256 1.26 -62.44 71.72
N ARG A 257 2.36 -61.67 71.89
CA ARG A 257 3.27 -61.84 73.04
C ARG A 257 2.56 -61.63 74.38
N ARG A 258 1.72 -60.59 74.51
CA ARG A 258 0.91 -60.37 75.71
C ARG A 258 -0.06 -61.52 75.98
N LEU A 259 -0.69 -62.07 74.94
CA LEU A 259 -1.59 -63.22 75.07
C LEU A 259 -0.82 -64.49 75.49
N GLU A 260 0.41 -64.69 75.01
CA GLU A 260 1.29 -65.77 75.48
C GLU A 260 1.75 -65.57 76.94
N GLU A 261 2.12 -64.36 77.34
CA GLU A 261 2.44 -64.01 78.73
C GLU A 261 1.25 -64.29 79.66
N ILE A 262 0.04 -63.86 79.27
CA ILE A 262 -1.20 -64.16 80.02
C ILE A 262 -1.44 -65.68 80.11
N LYS A 263 -1.19 -66.45 79.04
CA LYS A 263 -1.28 -67.92 79.06
C LYS A 263 -0.26 -68.53 80.02
N ARG A 264 0.99 -68.04 80.03
CA ARG A 264 2.05 -68.51 80.96
C ARG A 264 1.71 -68.19 82.42
N VAL A 265 1.26 -66.97 82.72
CA VAL A 265 0.82 -66.59 84.08
C VAL A 265 -0.35 -67.47 84.54
N LYS A 266 -1.34 -67.73 83.68
CA LYS A 266 -2.45 -68.65 83.98
C LYS A 266 -1.99 -70.09 84.21
N ALA A 267 -0.97 -70.57 83.48
CA ALA A 267 -0.40 -71.90 83.68
C ALA A 267 0.31 -71.99 85.05
N VAL A 268 1.12 -71.00 85.42
CA VAL A 268 1.77 -70.93 86.74
C VAL A 268 0.73 -70.86 87.87
N GLN A 269 -0.33 -70.07 87.73
CA GLN A 269 -1.44 -70.02 88.69
C GLN A 269 -2.14 -71.39 88.81
N ALA A 270 -2.34 -72.11 87.70
CA ALA A 270 -2.93 -73.44 87.74
C ALA A 270 -2.04 -74.48 88.43
N GLU A 271 -0.70 -74.34 88.37
CA GLU A 271 0.22 -75.17 89.15
C GLU A 271 0.30 -74.78 90.63
N GLN A 272 0.24 -73.47 90.95
CA GLN A 272 0.14 -73.00 92.33
C GLN A 272 -1.10 -73.56 93.03
N VAL A 273 -2.26 -73.52 92.37
CA VAL A 273 -3.51 -74.12 92.89
C VAL A 273 -3.40 -75.64 93.05
N LYS A 274 -2.65 -76.36 92.20
CA LYS A 274 -2.38 -77.79 92.40
C LYS A 274 -1.51 -78.05 93.63
N ILE A 275 -0.46 -77.24 93.84
CA ILE A 275 0.43 -77.35 95.01
C ILE A 275 -0.33 -77.02 96.31
N GLU A 276 -1.21 -76.01 96.29
CA GLU A 276 -2.07 -75.67 97.44
C GLU A 276 -3.08 -76.79 97.74
N ASN A 277 -3.70 -77.38 96.71
CA ASN A 277 -4.56 -78.55 96.88
C ASN A 277 -3.81 -79.78 97.43
N GLN A 278 -2.54 -79.99 97.04
CA GLN A 278 -1.70 -81.04 97.64
C GLN A 278 -1.34 -80.74 99.10
N LYS A 279 -0.99 -79.49 99.44
CA LYS A 279 -0.75 -79.08 100.83
C LYS A 279 -1.97 -79.23 101.73
N LEU A 280 -3.17 -79.01 101.20
CA LEU A 280 -4.42 -79.27 101.93
C LEU A 280 -4.67 -80.76 102.13
N LEU A 281 -4.32 -81.61 101.16
CA LEU A 281 -4.38 -83.08 101.33
C LEU A 281 -3.36 -83.58 102.37
N ASP A 282 -2.12 -83.09 102.34
CA ASP A 282 -1.08 -83.46 103.31
C ASP A 282 -1.40 -82.93 104.73
N GLY A 283 -2.02 -81.76 104.83
CA GLY A 283 -2.44 -81.16 106.11
C GLY A 283 -3.63 -81.87 106.78
N ILE A 284 -4.44 -82.62 106.04
CA ILE A 284 -5.60 -83.37 106.56
C ILE A 284 -5.18 -84.70 107.21
N HIS A 285 -3.98 -85.21 106.96
CA HIS A 285 -3.55 -86.53 107.43
C HIS A 285 -2.96 -86.57 108.87
N LEU A 286 -2.93 -85.46 109.61
CA LEU A 286 -2.21 -85.42 110.91
C LEU A 286 -2.90 -84.72 112.10
N THR A 287 -4.14 -84.23 111.94
CA THR A 287 -4.95 -83.73 113.07
C THR A 287 -6.45 -83.96 112.85
N ASP A 288 -7.03 -85.00 113.45
CA ASP A 288 -8.45 -85.02 113.82
C ASP A 288 -8.81 -86.22 114.74
N THR A 289 -8.36 -86.16 116.01
CA THR A 289 -9.01 -86.90 117.10
C THR A 289 -9.17 -86.00 118.33
N HIS A 290 -10.44 -85.81 118.73
CA HIS A 290 -10.89 -85.21 120.00
C HIS A 290 -10.37 -83.82 120.40
N GLU A 291 -11.20 -82.78 120.21
CA GLU A 291 -11.34 -81.76 121.26
C GLU A 291 -12.72 -81.04 121.32
N THR A 292 -13.47 -81.44 122.35
CA THR A 292 -14.49 -80.76 123.19
C THR A 292 -15.39 -79.61 122.68
N LEU A 293 -16.63 -79.65 123.18
CA LEU A 293 -17.79 -78.84 122.78
C LEU A 293 -17.76 -77.34 123.14
N THR A 294 -16.68 -76.81 123.70
CA THR A 294 -16.51 -75.36 123.96
C THR A 294 -15.88 -74.62 122.77
N GLY A 295 -15.11 -75.31 121.92
CA GLY A 295 -14.48 -74.69 120.74
C GLY A 295 -15.46 -74.33 119.61
N VAL A 296 -16.67 -74.92 119.58
CA VAL A 296 -17.64 -74.73 118.49
C VAL A 296 -18.28 -73.33 118.50
N VAL A 297 -18.41 -72.70 119.67
CA VAL A 297 -18.94 -71.32 119.77
C VAL A 297 -17.87 -70.32 119.32
N ALA A 298 -16.65 -70.44 119.83
CA ALA A 298 -15.51 -69.62 119.40
C ALA A 298 -15.26 -69.73 117.89
N LYS A 299 -15.21 -70.96 117.34
CA LYS A 299 -15.06 -71.20 115.88
C LYS A 299 -16.25 -70.70 115.06
N LYS A 300 -17.43 -70.48 115.63
CA LYS A 300 -18.58 -69.85 114.94
C LYS A 300 -18.47 -68.33 114.95
N GLU A 301 -18.05 -67.72 116.06
CA GLU A 301 -17.79 -66.28 116.15
C GLU A 301 -16.61 -65.85 115.28
N GLU A 302 -15.54 -66.65 115.25
CA GLU A 302 -14.37 -66.43 114.41
C GLU A 302 -14.74 -66.50 112.93
N LYS A 303 -15.46 -67.56 112.50
CA LYS A 303 -16.00 -67.65 111.13
C LYS A 303 -16.96 -66.51 110.79
N LEU A 304 -17.77 -66.03 111.73
CA LEU A 304 -18.62 -64.85 111.52
C LEU A 304 -17.77 -63.59 111.28
N ARG A 305 -16.67 -63.41 112.02
CA ARG A 305 -15.71 -62.30 111.78
C ARG A 305 -14.98 -62.44 110.45
N GLU A 306 -14.61 -63.65 110.03
CA GLU A 306 -14.06 -63.93 108.70
C GLU A 306 -15.08 -63.58 107.60
N TYR A 307 -16.33 -64.05 107.70
CA TYR A 307 -17.39 -63.68 106.75
C TYR A 307 -17.66 -62.17 106.73
N GLU A 308 -17.62 -61.48 107.87
CA GLU A 308 -17.72 -60.02 107.91
C GLU A 308 -16.53 -59.33 107.23
N TYR A 309 -15.31 -59.85 107.44
CA TYR A 309 -14.10 -59.33 106.82
C TYR A 309 -14.11 -59.54 105.30
N ASP A 310 -14.46 -60.74 104.83
CA ASP A 310 -14.57 -61.06 103.41
C ASP A 310 -15.70 -60.28 102.72
N ASN A 311 -16.82 -60.03 103.42
CA ASN A 311 -17.87 -59.15 102.92
C ASN A 311 -17.40 -57.69 102.82
N LYS A 312 -16.70 -57.17 103.84
CA LYS A 312 -16.08 -55.82 103.81
C LYS A 312 -15.06 -55.72 102.68
N LEU A 313 -14.20 -56.73 102.51
CA LEU A 313 -13.20 -56.81 101.45
C LEU A 313 -13.87 -56.86 100.05
N THR A 314 -14.92 -57.67 99.90
CA THR A 314 -15.72 -57.76 98.66
C THR A 314 -16.43 -56.45 98.33
N GLN A 315 -16.98 -55.75 99.34
CA GLN A 315 -17.55 -54.41 99.19
C GLN A 315 -16.48 -53.41 98.74
N MET A 316 -15.31 -53.40 99.39
CA MET A 316 -14.18 -52.54 99.01
C MET A 316 -13.69 -52.80 97.57
N TYR A 317 -13.67 -54.06 97.12
CA TYR A 317 -13.36 -54.39 95.72
C TYR A 317 -14.46 -53.92 94.75
N LYS A 318 -15.74 -54.11 95.08
CA LYS A 318 -16.87 -53.61 94.28
C LYS A 318 -16.87 -52.09 94.18
N GLU A 319 -16.62 -51.38 95.27
CA GLU A 319 -16.46 -49.92 95.27
C GLU A 319 -15.24 -49.49 94.44
N LYS A 320 -14.10 -50.18 94.56
CA LYS A 320 -12.89 -49.88 93.79
C LYS A 320 -13.13 -50.07 92.29
N LEU A 321 -13.85 -51.12 91.89
CA LEU A 321 -14.25 -51.36 90.50
C LEU A 321 -15.22 -50.26 90.02
N ALA A 322 -16.27 -49.96 90.79
CA ALA A 322 -17.23 -48.90 90.45
C ALA A 322 -16.55 -47.52 90.32
N ARG A 323 -15.58 -47.19 91.19
CA ARG A 323 -14.75 -45.98 91.08
C ARG A 323 -13.88 -45.98 89.81
N GLN A 324 -13.33 -47.12 89.41
CA GLN A 324 -12.56 -47.26 88.16
C GLN A 324 -13.45 -47.13 86.92
N GLU A 325 -14.65 -47.73 86.92
CA GLU A 325 -15.61 -47.62 85.83
C GLU A 325 -16.15 -46.19 85.69
N ALA A 326 -16.51 -45.54 86.80
CA ALA A 326 -16.89 -44.13 86.82
C ALA A 326 -15.76 -43.22 86.31
N ALA A 327 -14.51 -43.47 86.71
CA ALA A 327 -13.35 -42.73 86.18
C ALA A 327 -13.15 -42.97 84.67
N ARG A 328 -13.35 -44.21 84.18
CA ARG A 328 -13.28 -44.53 82.75
C ARG A 328 -14.36 -43.81 81.95
N LEU A 329 -15.60 -43.80 82.45
CA LEU A 329 -16.72 -43.09 81.81
C LEU A 329 -16.50 -41.57 81.80
N ALA A 330 -16.05 -40.98 82.91
CA ALA A 330 -15.74 -39.55 82.98
C ALA A 330 -14.57 -39.15 82.06
N ALA A 331 -13.56 -40.00 81.90
CA ALA A 331 -12.49 -39.77 80.94
C ALA A 331 -12.98 -39.84 79.48
N LEU A 332 -13.84 -40.81 79.16
CA LEU A 332 -14.47 -40.97 77.85
C LEU A 332 -15.36 -39.76 77.50
N GLN A 333 -16.20 -39.30 78.43
CA GLN A 333 -17.04 -38.12 78.26
C GLN A 333 -16.18 -36.86 77.97
N LYS A 334 -15.09 -36.65 78.72
CA LYS A 334 -14.14 -35.55 78.45
C LYS A 334 -13.49 -35.63 77.07
N THR A 335 -13.37 -36.83 76.46
CA THR A 335 -12.91 -36.93 75.07
C THR A 335 -13.98 -36.57 74.05
N TYR A 336 -15.25 -36.93 74.28
CA TYR A 336 -16.37 -36.51 73.43
C TYR A 336 -16.55 -34.99 73.47
N GLU A 337 -16.60 -34.37 74.65
CA GLU A 337 -16.72 -32.91 74.79
C GLU A 337 -15.59 -32.14 74.06
N ARG A 338 -14.38 -32.71 74.01
CA ARG A 338 -13.24 -32.15 73.26
C ARG A 338 -13.40 -32.33 71.75
N GLN A 339 -13.98 -33.44 71.29
CA GLN A 339 -14.27 -33.68 69.88
C GLN A 339 -15.42 -32.79 69.39
N GLU A 340 -16.51 -32.70 70.15
CA GLU A 340 -17.64 -31.79 69.88
C GLU A 340 -17.15 -30.34 69.76
N LYS A 341 -16.40 -29.82 70.75
CA LYS A 341 -15.83 -28.46 70.69
C LYS A 341 -14.95 -28.24 69.45
N ARG A 342 -14.19 -29.24 69.01
CA ARG A 342 -13.40 -29.16 67.76
C ARG A 342 -14.29 -29.14 66.52
N VAL A 343 -15.34 -29.96 66.47
CA VAL A 343 -16.30 -29.99 65.36
C VAL A 343 -17.08 -28.69 65.28
N THR A 344 -17.60 -28.18 66.39
CA THR A 344 -18.31 -26.87 66.45
C THR A 344 -17.40 -25.73 65.99
N MET A 345 -16.14 -25.67 66.45
CA MET A 345 -15.19 -24.66 65.98
C MET A 345 -14.82 -24.83 64.50
N ALA A 346 -14.72 -26.05 63.99
CA ALA A 346 -14.48 -26.30 62.57
C ALA A 346 -15.67 -25.81 61.72
N LEU A 347 -16.90 -26.09 62.15
CA LEU A 347 -18.12 -25.64 61.47
C LEU A 347 -18.28 -24.11 61.51
N LEU A 348 -17.91 -23.44 62.61
CA LEU A 348 -17.90 -21.97 62.71
C LEU A 348 -16.83 -21.31 61.81
N ASN A 349 -15.71 -21.99 61.56
CA ASN A 349 -14.62 -21.47 60.73
C ASN A 349 -14.77 -21.80 59.24
N VAL A 350 -15.74 -22.63 58.85
CA VAL A 350 -16.09 -22.82 57.43
C VAL A 350 -16.93 -21.64 56.99
N VAL A 351 -16.27 -20.64 56.38
CA VAL A 351 -16.91 -19.54 55.64
C VAL A 351 -18.06 -20.11 54.81
N SER A 352 -19.25 -19.52 54.98
CA SER A 352 -20.47 -20.05 54.37
C SER A 352 -20.35 -20.12 52.84
N ALA A 353 -21.09 -21.03 52.22
CA ALA A 353 -21.12 -21.13 50.76
C ALA A 353 -21.59 -19.81 50.11
N GLU A 354 -22.45 -19.07 50.81
CA GLU A 354 -22.98 -17.77 50.41
C GLU A 354 -21.90 -16.67 50.45
N GLU A 355 -21.12 -16.56 51.52
CA GLU A 355 -20.01 -15.60 51.61
C GLU A 355 -18.94 -15.86 50.56
N ARG A 356 -18.62 -17.14 50.28
CA ARG A 356 -17.69 -17.50 49.19
C ARG A 356 -18.25 -17.12 47.81
N ALA A 357 -19.54 -17.37 47.58
CA ALA A 357 -20.20 -16.95 46.34
C ALA A 357 -20.15 -15.42 46.18
N LEU A 358 -20.40 -14.65 47.23
CA LEU A 358 -20.29 -13.19 47.24
C LEU A 358 -18.86 -12.68 47.01
N GLU A 359 -17.83 -13.38 47.51
CA GLU A 359 -16.43 -13.07 47.18
C GLU A 359 -16.10 -13.33 45.71
N ASP A 360 -16.54 -14.46 45.17
CA ASP A 360 -16.27 -14.83 43.78
C ASP A 360 -17.10 -13.98 42.80
N GLU A 361 -18.31 -13.55 43.15
CA GLU A 361 -19.08 -12.54 42.41
C GLU A 361 -18.35 -11.19 42.38
N LYS A 362 -17.81 -10.72 43.52
CA LYS A 362 -17.00 -9.49 43.57
C LYS A 362 -15.74 -9.60 42.70
N ARG A 363 -15.05 -10.75 42.74
CA ARG A 363 -13.88 -11.02 41.87
C ARG A 363 -14.27 -11.04 40.40
N ALA A 364 -15.37 -11.69 40.03
CA ALA A 364 -15.88 -11.74 38.67
C ALA A 364 -16.26 -10.34 38.16
N ALA A 365 -16.92 -9.51 38.98
CA ALA A 365 -17.27 -8.14 38.64
C ALA A 365 -16.02 -7.26 38.39
N VAL A 366 -14.96 -7.41 39.20
CA VAL A 366 -13.68 -6.71 38.99
C VAL A 366 -13.03 -7.14 37.68
N VAL A 367 -13.02 -8.44 37.35
CA VAL A 367 -12.47 -8.94 36.08
C VAL A 367 -13.27 -8.42 34.89
N GLN A 368 -14.59 -8.47 34.94
CA GLN A 368 -15.47 -7.94 33.88
C GLN A 368 -15.28 -6.43 33.67
N ALA A 369 -15.15 -5.65 34.75
CA ALA A 369 -14.85 -4.22 34.65
C ALA A 369 -13.49 -3.96 34.00
N GLN A 370 -12.46 -4.74 34.32
CA GLN A 370 -11.15 -4.65 33.67
C GLN A 370 -11.17 -5.05 32.19
N GLU A 371 -12.04 -5.98 31.79
CA GLU A 371 -12.24 -6.34 30.38
C GLU A 371 -12.98 -5.25 29.60
N GLN A 372 -14.02 -4.65 30.19
CA GLN A 372 -14.74 -3.52 29.60
C GLN A 372 -13.79 -2.33 29.34
N VAL A 373 -12.98 -1.94 30.34
CA VAL A 373 -11.98 -0.87 30.16
C VAL A 373 -10.97 -1.17 29.04
N LYS A 374 -10.58 -2.44 28.84
CA LYS A 374 -9.68 -2.84 27.74
C LYS A 374 -10.37 -2.77 26.37
N GLU A 375 -11.65 -3.16 26.27
CA GLU A 375 -12.41 -3.06 25.02
C GLU A 375 -12.75 -1.60 24.68
N ASP A 376 -13.10 -0.77 25.67
CA ASP A 376 -13.31 0.66 25.47
C ASP A 376 -12.03 1.35 25.00
N ALA A 377 -10.88 1.07 25.61
CA ALA A 377 -9.59 1.58 25.15
C ALA A 377 -9.27 1.15 23.69
N ARG A 378 -9.60 -0.09 23.30
CA ARG A 378 -9.46 -0.58 21.91
C ARG A 378 -10.41 0.13 20.94
N LEU A 379 -11.63 0.47 21.38
CA LEU A 379 -12.60 1.22 20.59
C LEU A 379 -12.19 2.69 20.44
N GLU A 380 -11.66 3.31 21.49
CA GLU A 380 -11.11 4.66 21.44
C GLU A 380 -9.87 4.75 20.55
N GLU A 381 -8.96 3.78 20.61
CA GLU A 381 -7.79 3.72 19.72
C GLU A 381 -8.22 3.59 18.24
N LYS A 382 -9.22 2.75 17.94
CA LYS A 382 -9.81 2.65 16.59
C LYS A 382 -10.42 3.99 16.15
N ARG A 383 -11.21 4.64 17.01
CA ARG A 383 -11.80 5.98 16.73
C ARG A 383 -10.74 7.04 16.53
N ARG A 384 -9.64 7.01 17.29
CA ARG A 384 -8.50 7.92 17.15
C ARG A 384 -7.80 7.70 15.81
N ARG A 385 -7.47 6.46 15.45
CA ARG A 385 -6.88 6.13 14.15
C ARG A 385 -7.77 6.55 12.98
N GLN A 386 -9.09 6.38 13.10
CA GLN A 386 -10.04 6.85 12.10
C GLN A 386 -10.01 8.38 11.98
N ARG A 387 -10.07 9.13 13.10
CA ARG A 387 -9.94 10.60 13.08
C ARG A 387 -8.61 11.08 12.51
N GLU A 388 -7.51 10.38 12.78
CA GLU A 388 -6.19 10.69 12.21
C GLU A 388 -6.16 10.42 10.70
N GLN A 389 -6.77 9.34 10.21
CA GLN A 389 -6.96 9.08 8.78
C GLN A 389 -7.83 10.13 8.10
N ASP A 390 -8.99 10.47 8.68
CA ASP A 390 -9.90 11.51 8.18
C ASP A 390 -9.18 12.87 8.10
N ARG A 391 -8.32 13.18 9.09
CA ARG A 391 -7.52 14.41 9.11
C ARG A 391 -6.47 14.42 8.00
N ILE A 392 -5.75 13.32 7.80
CA ILE A 392 -4.74 13.19 6.72
C ILE A 392 -5.41 13.32 5.35
N GLN A 393 -6.54 12.61 5.12
CA GLN A 393 -7.31 12.73 3.88
C GLN A 393 -7.83 14.16 3.66
N GLY A 394 -8.29 14.84 4.72
CA GLY A 394 -8.72 16.24 4.67
C GLY A 394 -7.57 17.21 4.35
N GLU A 395 -6.39 17.01 4.94
CA GLU A 395 -5.17 17.78 4.64
C GLU A 395 -4.70 17.55 3.20
N GLU A 396 -4.75 16.32 2.70
CA GLU A 396 -4.37 15.99 1.33
C GLU A 396 -5.35 16.57 0.30
N LEU A 397 -6.66 16.48 0.56
CA LEU A 397 -7.69 17.13 -0.28
C LEU A 397 -7.51 18.65 -0.31
N ARG A 398 -7.15 19.29 0.82
CA ARG A 398 -6.82 20.72 0.85
C ARG A 398 -5.60 21.05 0.00
N LYS A 399 -4.50 20.29 0.13
CA LYS A 399 -3.31 20.44 -0.73
C LYS A 399 -3.66 20.31 -2.22
N GLN A 400 -4.48 19.33 -2.60
CA GLN A 400 -4.93 19.18 -3.99
C GLN A 400 -5.81 20.36 -4.47
N GLN A 401 -6.64 20.94 -3.61
CA GLN A 401 -7.43 22.14 -3.95
C GLN A 401 -6.55 23.39 -4.09
N GLU A 402 -5.59 23.58 -3.18
CA GLU A 402 -4.61 24.66 -3.23
C GLU A 402 -3.72 24.54 -4.48
N GLU A 403 -3.25 23.33 -4.82
CA GLU A 403 -2.48 23.10 -6.04
C GLU A 403 -3.31 23.39 -7.30
N LYS A 404 -4.58 22.96 -7.35
CA LYS A 404 -5.49 23.32 -8.46
C LYS A 404 -5.69 24.83 -8.58
N ARG A 405 -5.90 25.54 -7.47
CA ARG A 405 -6.01 27.01 -7.45
C ARG A 405 -4.72 27.67 -7.91
N ARG A 406 -3.56 27.16 -7.47
CA ARG A 406 -2.24 27.64 -7.87
C ARG A 406 -2.00 27.44 -9.38
N ARG A 407 -2.27 26.25 -9.92
CA ARG A 407 -2.18 25.96 -11.36
C ARG A 407 -3.08 26.89 -12.18
N GLN A 408 -4.31 27.14 -11.73
CA GLN A 408 -5.23 28.09 -12.37
C GLN A 408 -4.74 29.55 -12.28
N ALA A 409 -4.09 29.94 -11.18
CA ALA A 409 -3.48 31.27 -11.04
C ALA A 409 -2.25 31.43 -11.95
N GLU A 410 -1.40 30.41 -12.04
CA GLU A 410 -0.26 30.37 -12.95
C GLU A 410 -0.70 30.37 -14.43
N GLU A 411 -1.79 29.66 -14.77
CA GLU A 411 -2.39 29.68 -16.11
C GLU A 411 -2.95 31.07 -16.46
N LYS A 412 -3.68 31.71 -15.53
CA LYS A 412 -4.15 33.10 -15.70
C LYS A 412 -3.01 34.10 -15.86
N ALA A 413 -1.93 33.96 -15.08
CA ALA A 413 -0.75 34.82 -15.19
C ALA A 413 -0.04 34.64 -16.54
N ARG A 414 0.05 33.40 -17.06
CA ARG A 414 0.58 33.12 -18.40
C ARG A 414 -0.31 33.69 -19.50
N ALA A 415 -1.63 33.59 -19.37
CA ALA A 415 -2.57 34.19 -20.31
C ALA A 415 -2.43 35.72 -20.34
N ALA A 416 -2.43 36.37 -19.18
CA ALA A 416 -2.23 37.82 -19.07
C ALA A 416 -0.89 38.27 -19.68
N HIS A 417 0.20 37.53 -19.46
CA HIS A 417 1.50 37.82 -20.07
C HIS A 417 1.51 37.64 -21.60
N ILE A 418 0.74 36.69 -22.14
CA ILE A 418 0.55 36.54 -23.59
C ILE A 418 -0.26 37.71 -24.15
N ASP A 419 -1.31 38.14 -23.44
CA ASP A 419 -2.13 39.29 -23.82
C ASP A 419 -1.32 40.60 -23.77
N GLU A 420 -0.44 40.78 -22.78
CA GLU A 420 0.51 41.90 -22.67
C GLU A 420 1.49 41.93 -23.85
N ILE A 421 2.08 40.79 -24.23
CA ILE A 421 2.93 40.69 -25.42
C ILE A 421 2.14 41.02 -26.69
N GLY A 422 0.93 40.45 -26.84
CA GLY A 422 0.06 40.72 -27.98
C GLY A 422 -0.33 42.20 -28.10
N ALA A 423 -0.53 42.88 -26.98
CA ALA A 423 -0.78 44.33 -26.95
C ALA A 423 0.47 45.15 -27.35
N GLN A 424 1.66 44.74 -26.91
CA GLN A 424 2.93 45.37 -27.31
C GLN A 424 3.21 45.18 -28.81
N ASP A 425 3.02 43.96 -29.33
CA ASP A 425 3.17 43.64 -30.77
C ASP A 425 2.16 44.41 -31.63
N ALA A 426 0.91 44.54 -31.18
CA ALA A 426 -0.11 45.34 -31.85
C ALA A 426 0.25 46.83 -31.91
N LEU A 427 0.75 47.39 -30.79
CA LEU A 427 1.21 48.79 -30.73
C LEU A 427 2.45 49.01 -31.61
N ALA A 428 3.40 48.06 -31.63
CA ALA A 428 4.56 48.10 -32.51
C ALA A 428 4.15 48.04 -33.99
N ALA A 429 3.16 47.21 -34.34
CA ALA A 429 2.60 47.14 -35.69
C ALA A 429 1.90 48.45 -36.09
N GLU A 430 1.15 49.09 -35.18
CA GLU A 430 0.52 50.39 -35.44
C GLU A 430 1.57 51.49 -35.67
N MET A 431 2.61 51.55 -34.82
CA MET A 431 3.73 52.49 -34.98
C MET A 431 4.48 52.26 -36.30
N ALA A 432 4.70 51.01 -36.71
CA ALA A 432 5.27 50.67 -38.01
C ALA A 432 4.37 51.08 -39.19
N ALA A 433 3.03 50.98 -39.04
CA ALA A 433 2.08 51.45 -40.04
C ALA A 433 2.09 52.99 -40.16
N ARG A 434 2.07 53.71 -39.04
CA ARG A 434 2.23 55.18 -38.98
C ARG A 434 3.54 55.62 -39.62
N ALA A 435 4.66 54.94 -39.34
CA ALA A 435 5.95 55.22 -39.95
C ALA A 435 5.98 54.97 -41.47
N LYS A 436 5.30 53.92 -41.97
CA LYS A 436 5.12 53.68 -43.42
C LYS A 436 4.28 54.79 -44.07
N GLN A 437 3.24 55.26 -43.39
CA GLN A 437 2.39 56.34 -43.90
C GLN A 437 3.16 57.67 -43.96
N ALA A 438 3.87 58.04 -42.89
CA ALA A 438 4.72 59.23 -42.87
C ALA A 438 5.79 59.23 -43.99
N LYS A 439 6.38 58.07 -44.31
CA LYS A 439 7.29 57.93 -45.46
C LYS A 439 6.60 58.15 -46.80
N LYS A 440 5.37 57.64 -47.00
CA LYS A 440 4.58 57.92 -48.21
C LYS A 440 4.26 59.41 -48.33
N ASP A 441 3.87 60.04 -47.23
CA ASP A 441 3.49 61.46 -47.22
C ASP A 441 4.70 62.37 -47.46
N ALA A 442 5.89 62.00 -46.98
CA ALA A 442 7.15 62.66 -47.33
C ALA A 442 7.47 62.55 -48.83
N VAL A 443 7.39 61.34 -49.42
CA VAL A 443 7.62 61.15 -50.87
C VAL A 443 6.58 61.91 -51.71
N ASN A 444 5.31 61.91 -51.29
CA ASN A 444 4.25 62.68 -51.93
C ASN A 444 4.50 64.20 -51.85
N ARG A 445 5.06 64.68 -50.73
CA ARG A 445 5.45 66.07 -50.55
C ARG A 445 6.62 66.45 -51.45
N GLU A 446 7.71 65.66 -51.46
CA GLU A 446 8.84 65.87 -52.38
C GLU A 446 8.40 65.88 -53.84
N TYR A 447 7.47 64.99 -54.23
CA TYR A 447 6.91 64.97 -55.57
C TYR A 447 6.12 66.24 -55.91
N ARG A 448 5.28 66.74 -54.98
CA ARG A 448 4.57 68.01 -55.14
C ARG A 448 5.51 69.21 -55.21
N GLU A 449 6.58 69.22 -54.40
CA GLU A 449 7.60 70.28 -54.42
C GLU A 449 8.38 70.28 -55.74
N LYS A 450 8.77 69.11 -56.27
CA LYS A 450 9.38 68.97 -57.61
C LYS A 450 8.43 69.42 -58.73
N LEU A 451 7.15 69.04 -58.66
CA LEU A 451 6.14 69.47 -59.64
C LEU A 451 5.93 70.99 -59.60
N ALA A 452 5.87 71.59 -58.40
CA ALA A 452 5.78 73.04 -58.24
C ALA A 452 7.01 73.75 -58.81
N GLN A 453 8.22 73.25 -58.55
CA GLN A 453 9.46 73.76 -59.15
C GLN A 453 9.38 73.72 -60.68
N GLN A 454 9.04 72.57 -61.27
CA GLN A 454 8.87 72.41 -62.73
C GLN A 454 7.88 73.44 -63.30
N MET A 455 6.70 73.59 -62.69
CA MET A 455 5.70 74.59 -63.09
C MET A 455 6.24 76.02 -63.00
N THR A 456 6.97 76.39 -61.94
CA THR A 456 7.58 77.73 -61.84
C THR A 456 8.69 77.94 -62.86
N THR A 457 9.52 76.93 -63.16
CA THR A 457 10.56 77.05 -64.18
C THR A 457 9.98 77.16 -65.59
N GLU A 458 8.91 76.42 -65.89
CA GLU A 458 8.19 76.56 -67.17
C GLU A 458 7.51 77.92 -67.31
N GLN A 459 6.86 78.42 -66.25
CA GLN A 459 6.25 79.75 -66.26
C GLN A 459 7.31 80.85 -66.45
N PHE A 460 8.47 80.71 -65.81
CA PHE A 460 9.58 81.65 -65.97
C PHE A 460 10.18 81.60 -67.39
N GLN A 461 10.39 80.41 -67.97
CA GLN A 461 10.82 80.25 -69.37
C GLN A 461 9.81 80.87 -70.34
N LYS A 462 8.51 80.55 -70.19
CA LYS A 462 7.43 81.13 -71.01
C LYS A 462 7.36 82.67 -70.91
N ALA A 463 7.66 83.24 -69.74
CA ALA A 463 7.65 84.69 -69.52
C ALA A 463 8.91 85.41 -70.04
N THR A 464 10.08 84.74 -70.02
CA THR A 464 11.39 85.36 -70.30
C THR A 464 11.99 84.96 -71.65
N THR A 465 12.13 83.66 -71.90
CA THR A 465 12.78 83.15 -73.12
C THR A 465 11.79 82.99 -74.27
N ASP A 466 10.67 82.29 -74.04
CA ASP A 466 9.84 81.82 -75.15
C ASP A 466 8.99 82.92 -75.78
N LYS A 467 8.73 84.00 -75.04
CA LYS A 467 7.99 85.17 -75.54
C LYS A 467 8.79 86.05 -76.51
N TRP A 468 10.12 86.04 -76.39
CA TRP A 468 10.99 87.03 -77.06
C TRP A 468 12.08 86.40 -77.95
N ASN A 469 12.34 85.10 -77.82
CA ASN A 469 13.26 84.38 -78.69
C ASN A 469 12.55 83.93 -79.97
N MET A 470 13.20 84.14 -81.12
CA MET A 470 12.82 83.46 -82.36
C MET A 470 13.03 81.94 -82.22
N SER A 471 12.12 81.17 -82.81
CA SER A 471 12.29 79.72 -82.95
C SER A 471 13.57 79.39 -83.71
N GLN A 472 14.19 78.22 -83.44
CA GLN A 472 15.38 77.76 -84.17
C GLN A 472 15.15 77.70 -85.70
N LEU A 473 13.90 77.57 -86.15
CA LEU A 473 13.51 77.56 -87.56
C LEU A 473 13.47 78.99 -88.13
N GLU A 474 12.94 79.95 -87.38
CA GLU A 474 12.93 81.38 -87.70
C GLU A 474 14.35 81.98 -87.69
N MET A 475 15.19 81.58 -86.73
CA MET A 475 16.63 81.92 -86.72
C MET A 475 17.35 81.43 -87.97
N LYS A 476 16.99 80.25 -88.50
CA LYS A 476 17.58 79.71 -89.74
C LYS A 476 17.11 80.51 -90.96
N LEU A 477 15.82 80.83 -91.06
CA LEU A 477 15.25 81.68 -92.11
C LEU A 477 15.89 83.08 -92.11
N ASN A 478 16.02 83.70 -90.94
CA ASN A 478 16.59 85.03 -90.75
C ASN A 478 18.13 85.03 -90.60
N SER A 479 18.81 83.91 -90.82
CA SER A 479 20.25 83.79 -90.52
C SER A 479 21.14 84.73 -91.36
N SER A 480 20.72 85.09 -92.57
CA SER A 480 21.45 86.00 -93.45
C SER A 480 21.28 87.48 -93.06
N THR A 481 20.11 87.86 -92.53
CA THR A 481 19.85 89.20 -92.02
C THR A 481 20.44 89.40 -90.62
N LEU A 482 20.37 88.40 -89.74
CA LEU A 482 20.95 88.45 -88.40
C LEU A 482 22.49 88.54 -88.42
N LYS A 483 23.16 87.84 -89.36
CA LYS A 483 24.60 87.97 -89.59
C LYS A 483 25.02 89.37 -90.05
N LYS A 484 24.19 90.03 -90.87
CA LYS A 484 24.42 91.43 -91.27
C LYS A 484 24.19 92.42 -90.13
N ALA A 485 23.32 92.07 -89.17
CA ALA A 485 23.04 92.87 -87.98
C ALA A 485 24.02 92.61 -86.82
N GLY A 486 24.95 91.66 -86.94
CA GLY A 486 25.93 91.33 -85.89
C GLY A 486 25.37 90.57 -84.69
N VAL A 487 24.21 89.91 -84.85
CA VAL A 487 23.52 89.14 -83.78
C VAL A 487 23.86 87.64 -83.85
N LEU A 488 24.36 87.17 -85.00
CA LEU A 488 24.80 85.79 -85.31
C LEU A 488 26.10 85.82 -86.13
#